data_AF-A0A553PED2-F1
#
_entry.id   AF-A0A553PED2-F1
#
_cell.length_a   1.000
_cell.length_b   1.000
_cell.length_c   1.000
_cell.angle_alpha   90.00
_cell.angle_beta   90.00
_cell.angle_gamma   90.00
#
_symmetry.space_group_name_H-M   'P 1'
#
loop_
_entity.id
_entity.type
_entity.pdbx_description
1 polymer ?
#
loop_
_entity_poly.entity_id
_entity_poly.type
_entity_poly.pdbx_seq_one_letter_code
_entity_poly.pdbx_strand_id
1 'polypeptide(L)'
;ATYRPLLKQVLEEIFHPDKRECPDIEHMSGGLTELLKTGFSMFMKVNRPHPSDHPLLFIFLVGGVTPSELRLIREVVSTLKSSTQVIVMSTRLLRASDVPRLLFSTDRLRPDIR
;
A
#
# COMPACT_ATOMS: atom_id res chain seq x y z
N ALA A 1 -4.14 25.01 -7.46
CA ALA A 1 -3.57 23.65 -7.34
C ALA A 1 -4.59 22.76 -6.65
N THR A 2 -4.96 21.63 -7.24
CA THR A 2 -5.90 20.68 -6.60
C THR A 2 -5.08 19.62 -5.86
N TYR A 3 -5.38 19.40 -4.59
CA TYR A 3 -4.68 18.39 -3.79
C TYR A 3 -4.93 16.99 -4.35
N ARG A 4 -3.87 16.20 -4.56
CA ARG A 4 -3.94 14.80 -4.99
C ARG A 4 -3.46 13.91 -3.84
N PRO A 5 -4.36 13.19 -3.14
CA PRO A 5 -4.00 12.36 -2.00
C PRO A 5 -2.98 11.27 -2.36
N LEU A 6 -2.06 10.96 -1.44
CA LEU A 6 -1.01 9.95 -1.68
C LEU A 6 -1.60 8.58 -2.07
N LEU A 7 -2.63 8.13 -1.37
CA LEU A 7 -3.29 6.86 -1.68
C LEU A 7 -3.84 6.80 -3.10
N LYS A 8 -4.31 7.93 -3.63
CA LYS A 8 -4.75 8.01 -5.02
C LYS A 8 -3.59 7.79 -5.98
N GLN A 9 -2.45 8.43 -5.71
CA GLN A 9 -1.24 8.31 -6.53
C GLN A 9 -0.75 6.86 -6.57
N VAL A 10 -0.63 6.23 -5.40
CA VAL A 10 -0.20 4.83 -5.27
C VAL A 10 -1.13 3.87 -6.00
N LEU A 11 -2.45 4.03 -5.85
CA LEU A 11 -3.43 3.18 -6.54
C LEU A 11 -3.39 3.36 -8.07
N GLU A 12 -3.26 4.60 -8.54
CA GLU A 12 -3.20 4.90 -9.98
C GLU A 12 -1.90 4.37 -10.62
N GLU A 13 -0.83 4.26 -9.85
CA GLU A 13 0.42 3.62 -10.26
C GLU A 13 0.30 2.10 -10.28
N ILE A 14 -0.23 1.49 -9.21
CA ILE A 14 -0.49 0.04 -9.13
C ILE A 14 -1.43 -0.44 -10.25
N PHE A 15 -2.45 0.34 -10.60
CA PHE A 15 -3.42 -0.04 -11.63
C PHE A 15 -3.15 0.64 -12.98
N HIS A 16 -1.94 1.18 -13.20
CA HIS A 16 -1.62 1.82 -14.47
C HIS A 16 -1.66 0.80 -15.61
N PRO A 17 -2.28 1.13 -16.77
CA PRO A 17 -2.42 0.20 -17.89
C PRO A 17 -1.07 -0.26 -18.45
N ASP A 18 -0.06 0.62 -18.42
CA ASP A 18 1.30 0.32 -18.88
C ASP A 18 2.09 -0.58 -17.91
N LYS A 19 1.55 -0.89 -16.72
CA LYS A 19 2.21 -1.67 -15.65
C LYS A 19 3.67 -1.25 -15.43
N ARG A 20 3.86 0.05 -15.18
CA ARG A 20 5.19 0.63 -15.03
C ARG A 20 5.91 -0.02 -13.85
N GLU A 21 7.23 -0.13 -13.95
CA GLU A 21 8.04 -0.54 -12.81
C GLU A 21 7.78 0.46 -11.66
N CYS A 22 7.39 -0.08 -10.50
CA CYS A 22 7.20 0.70 -9.28
C CYS A 22 8.50 0.64 -8.47
N PRO A 23 9.42 1.61 -8.62
CA PRO A 23 10.75 1.55 -7.99
C PRO A 23 10.68 1.54 -6.46
N ASP A 24 9.63 2.14 -5.90
CA ASP A 24 9.38 2.22 -4.47
C ASP A 24 8.77 0.92 -3.88
N ILE A 25 8.40 -0.04 -4.73
CA ILE A 25 7.83 -1.33 -4.31
C ILE A 25 8.89 -2.41 -4.42
N GLU A 26 9.38 -2.87 -3.27
CA GLU A 26 10.28 -4.00 -3.19
C GLU A 26 9.49 -5.32 -3.25
N HIS A 27 9.85 -6.19 -4.19
CA HIS A 27 9.31 -7.54 -4.27
C HIS A 27 10.12 -8.47 -3.37
N MET A 28 9.51 -8.93 -2.27
CA MET A 28 10.08 -9.95 -1.39
C MET A 28 9.53 -11.33 -1.79
N SER A 29 10.40 -12.25 -2.23
CA SER A 29 9.97 -13.63 -2.50
C SER A 29 10.28 -14.53 -1.30
N GLY A 30 9.27 -14.84 -0.50
CA GLY A 30 9.43 -15.69 0.68
C GLY A 30 9.64 -17.17 0.28
N GLY A 31 10.87 -17.67 0.28
CA GLY A 31 11.12 -19.12 0.19
C GLY A 31 12.58 -19.55 0.04
N LEU A 32 12.87 -20.80 0.45
CA LEU A 32 14.15 -21.52 0.23
C LEU A 32 14.66 -21.45 -1.22
N THR A 33 13.79 -21.18 -2.18
CA THR A 33 14.08 -20.96 -3.60
C THR A 33 14.96 -19.74 -3.87
N GLU A 34 15.01 -18.71 -3.01
CA GLU A 34 15.95 -17.59 -3.16
C GLU A 34 17.39 -18.01 -2.91
N LEU A 35 17.65 -18.90 -1.94
CA LEU A 35 18.99 -19.39 -1.62
C LEU A 35 19.56 -20.33 -2.69
N LEU A 36 18.69 -21.03 -3.44
CA LEU A 36 19.12 -21.82 -4.61
C LEU A 36 19.20 -20.96 -5.88
N LYS A 37 18.40 -19.91 -5.98
CA LYS A 37 18.49 -18.94 -7.07
C LYS A 37 19.75 -18.09 -6.98
N THR A 38 20.28 -17.75 -5.81
CA THR A 38 21.51 -16.95 -5.72
C THR A 38 22.72 -17.59 -6.44
N GLY A 39 22.79 -18.93 -6.53
CA GLY A 39 23.85 -19.64 -7.28
C GLY A 39 23.64 -19.75 -8.79
N PHE A 40 22.39 -19.72 -9.27
CA PHE A 40 22.04 -19.86 -10.70
C PHE A 40 21.51 -18.55 -11.34
N SER A 41 21.22 -17.50 -10.56
CA SER A 41 20.46 -16.31 -10.97
C SER A 41 21.33 -15.09 -11.34
N MET A 42 22.65 -15.22 -11.43
CA MET A 42 23.50 -14.12 -11.93
C MET A 42 23.17 -13.74 -13.39
N PHE A 43 22.36 -14.54 -14.11
CA PHE A 43 22.09 -14.37 -15.54
C PHE A 43 20.62 -14.28 -15.96
N MET A 44 19.65 -14.22 -15.04
CA MET A 44 18.24 -14.04 -15.42
C MET A 44 17.64 -12.79 -14.77
N LYS A 45 17.42 -11.75 -15.58
CA LYS A 45 16.53 -10.64 -15.25
C LYS A 45 15.10 -11.19 -15.20
N VAL A 46 14.74 -11.82 -14.09
CA VAL A 46 13.39 -12.32 -13.86
C VAL A 46 12.52 -11.10 -13.62
N ASN A 47 11.58 -10.81 -14.54
CA ASN A 47 10.64 -9.70 -14.36
C ASN A 47 9.92 -9.86 -13.01
N ARG A 48 9.99 -8.81 -12.18
CA ARG A 48 9.29 -8.78 -10.90
C ARG A 48 7.78 -8.77 -11.21
N PRO A 49 6.97 -9.64 -10.59
CA PRO A 49 5.54 -9.63 -10.81
C PRO A 49 4.96 -8.28 -10.40
N HIS A 50 4.07 -7.72 -11.22
CA HIS A 50 3.45 -6.44 -10.92
C HIS A 50 2.31 -6.65 -9.91
N PRO A 51 2.09 -5.75 -8.92
CA PRO A 51 1.00 -5.92 -7.96
C PRO A 51 -0.37 -6.10 -8.61
N SER A 52 -0.59 -5.52 -9.80
CA SER A 52 -1.84 -5.68 -10.57
C SER A 52 -2.07 -7.07 -11.17
N ASP A 53 -1.05 -7.92 -11.21
CA ASP A 53 -1.13 -9.25 -11.82
C ASP A 53 -1.87 -10.24 -10.91
N HIS A 54 -2.06 -9.89 -9.64
CA HIS A 54 -2.77 -10.70 -8.68
C HIS A 54 -4.23 -10.25 -8.50
N PRO A 55 -5.17 -11.20 -8.32
CA PRO A 55 -6.59 -10.89 -8.11
C PRO A 55 -6.87 -10.32 -6.71
N LEU A 56 -5.89 -10.32 -5.80
CA LEU A 56 -6.02 -9.85 -4.42
C LEU A 56 -4.89 -8.87 -4.09
N LEU A 57 -5.25 -7.69 -3.60
CA LEU A 57 -4.33 -6.65 -3.16
C LEU A 57 -4.58 -6.33 -1.68
N PHE A 58 -3.54 -6.41 -0.87
CA PHE A 58 -3.57 -5.97 0.52
C PHE A 58 -2.94 -4.59 0.65
N ILE A 59 -3.65 -3.65 1.30
CA ILE A 59 -3.14 -2.32 1.62
C ILE A 59 -3.14 -2.18 3.14
N PHE A 60 -1.95 -2.16 3.75
CA PHE A 60 -1.81 -1.98 5.19
C PHE A 60 -1.31 -0.56 5.50
N LEU A 61 -2.17 0.26 6.11
CA LEU A 61 -1.84 1.63 6.49
C LEU A 61 -1.32 1.69 7.93
N VAL A 62 -0.04 2.00 8.07
CA VAL A 62 0.61 2.26 9.35
C VAL A 62 0.38 3.71 9.77
N GLY A 63 -0.09 3.93 11.00
CA GLY A 63 -0.38 5.27 11.54
C GLY A 63 -1.88 5.60 11.56
N GLY A 64 -2.66 4.87 10.76
CA GLY A 64 -4.12 4.92 10.73
C GLY A 64 -4.68 5.41 9.41
N VAL A 65 -5.99 5.25 9.22
CA VAL A 65 -6.71 5.61 8.00
C VAL A 65 -8.01 6.33 8.33
N THR A 66 -8.41 7.28 7.50
CA THR A 66 -9.69 7.99 7.64
C THR A 66 -10.79 7.41 6.75
N PRO A 67 -12.08 7.57 7.09
CA PRO A 67 -13.18 7.15 6.22
C PRO A 67 -13.14 7.77 4.82
N SER A 68 -12.66 9.00 4.68
CA SER A 68 -12.51 9.68 3.39
C SER A 68 -11.48 9.00 2.51
N GLU A 69 -10.38 8.51 3.10
CA GLU A 69 -9.36 7.73 2.38
C GLU A 69 -9.88 6.35 1.97
N LEU A 70 -10.62 5.66 2.85
CA LEU A 70 -11.27 4.38 2.51
C LEU A 70 -12.25 4.53 1.34
N ARG A 71 -13.03 5.61 1.36
CA ARG A 71 -13.95 5.95 0.26
C ARG A 71 -13.19 6.20 -1.04
N LEU A 72 -12.08 6.94 -0.98
CA LEU A 72 -11.23 7.19 -2.13
C LEU A 72 -10.67 5.89 -2.71
N ILE A 73 -10.17 4.99 -1.87
CA ILE A 73 -9.66 3.68 -2.31
C ILE A 73 -10.77 2.92 -3.06
N ARG A 74 -11.97 2.86 -2.47
CA ARG A 74 -13.12 2.19 -3.09
C ARG A 74 -13.47 2.79 -4.46
N GLU A 75 -13.56 4.12 -4.55
CA GLU A 75 -13.90 4.81 -5.80
C GLU A 75 -12.85 4.55 -6.88
N VAL A 76 -11.57 4.69 -6.56
CA VAL A 76 -10.45 4.47 -7.50
C VAL A 76 -10.41 3.02 -7.97
N VAL A 77 -10.49 2.05 -7.06
CA VAL A 77 -10.48 0.61 -7.40
C VAL A 77 -11.66 0.25 -8.30
N SER A 78 -12.85 0.76 -7.98
CA SER A 78 -14.05 0.52 -8.80
C SER A 78 -13.94 1.11 -10.21
N THR A 79 -13.15 2.18 -10.38
CA THR A 79 -12.95 2.85 -11.68
C THR A 79 -11.86 2.17 -12.49
N LEU A 80 -10.74 1.78 -11.86
CA LEU A 80 -9.55 1.32 -12.56
C LEU A 80 -9.58 -0.19 -12.86
N LYS A 81 -10.07 -1.02 -11.93
CA LYS A 81 -10.03 -2.49 -12.09
C LYS A 81 -10.98 -3.21 -11.16
N SER A 82 -12.20 -3.50 -11.62
CA SER A 82 -13.24 -4.16 -10.82
C SER A 82 -12.96 -5.65 -10.53
N SER A 83 -11.99 -6.27 -11.20
CA SER A 83 -11.66 -7.69 -11.03
C SER A 83 -10.65 -7.99 -9.91
N THR A 84 -10.05 -6.96 -9.30
CA THR A 84 -9.12 -7.12 -8.18
C THR A 84 -9.84 -6.85 -6.86
N GLN A 85 -9.82 -7.83 -5.95
CA GLN A 85 -10.27 -7.67 -4.58
C GLN A 85 -9.23 -6.87 -3.80
N VAL A 86 -9.65 -5.81 -3.12
CA VAL A 86 -8.76 -4.98 -2.29
C VAL A 86 -9.15 -5.10 -0.83
N ILE A 87 -8.21 -5.55 0.00
CA ILE A 87 -8.36 -5.65 1.45
C ILE A 87 -7.55 -4.52 2.08
N VAL A 88 -8.24 -3.61 2.77
CA VAL A 88 -7.61 -2.49 3.46
C VAL A 88 -7.54 -2.81 4.96
N MET A 89 -6.34 -2.72 5.50
CA MET A 89 -6.03 -2.89 6.92
C MET A 89 -5.35 -1.62 7.42
N SER A 90 -5.51 -1.32 8.70
CA SER A 90 -4.83 -0.17 9.30
C SER A 90 -4.57 -0.40 10.78
N THR A 91 -3.59 0.32 11.32
CA THR A 91 -3.32 0.28 12.76
C THR A 91 -4.44 0.91 13.59
N ARG A 92 -5.13 1.92 13.05
CA ARG A 92 -6.22 2.66 13.71
C ARG A 92 -7.17 3.27 12.67
N LEU A 93 -8.47 3.30 12.96
CA LEU A 93 -9.42 4.12 12.21
C LEU A 93 -9.46 5.52 12.83
N LEU A 94 -9.20 6.55 12.03
CA LEU A 94 -9.07 7.94 12.47
C LEU A 94 -10.21 8.81 11.93
N ARG A 95 -10.64 9.78 12.71
CA ARG A 95 -11.40 10.94 12.22
C ARG A 95 -10.42 12.06 11.89
N ALA A 96 -10.83 12.99 11.03
CA ALA A 96 -10.01 14.14 10.66
C ALA A 96 -9.55 14.95 11.89
N SER A 97 -10.39 15.04 12.93
CA SER A 97 -10.07 15.70 14.20
C SER A 97 -9.05 14.96 15.06
N ASP A 98 -8.84 13.66 14.84
CA ASP A 98 -7.96 12.85 15.67
C ASP A 98 -6.49 13.12 15.32
N VAL A 99 -6.17 13.50 14.08
CA VAL A 99 -4.79 13.82 13.65
C VAL A 99 -4.17 14.97 14.45
N PRO A 100 -4.76 16.19 14.53
CA PRO A 100 -4.17 17.26 15.33
C PRO A 100 -4.12 16.92 16.82
N ARG A 101 -5.11 16.18 17.34
CA ARG A 101 -5.07 15.70 18.73
C ARG A 101 -3.90 14.75 18.97
N LEU A 102 -3.67 13.81 18.05
CA LEU A 102 -2.57 12.85 18.12
C LEU A 102 -1.19 13.51 18.05
N LEU A 103 -1.10 14.64 17.34
CA LEU A 103 0.14 15.42 17.19
C LEU A 103 0.40 16.37 18.36
N PHE A 104 -0.63 17.06 18.86
CA PHE A 104 -0.44 18.18 19.79
C PHE A 104 -0.99 17.95 21.19
N SER A 105 -1.90 17.00 21.38
CA SER A 105 -2.58 16.76 22.67
C SER A 105 -2.18 15.46 23.35
N THR A 106 -1.44 14.59 22.66
CA THR A 106 -0.97 13.33 23.25
C THR A 106 0.34 13.57 23.96
N ASP A 107 0.37 13.33 25.27
CA ASP A 107 1.63 13.26 26.02
C ASP A 107 2.37 11.98 25.63
N ARG A 108 3.30 12.11 24.68
CA ARG A 108 4.12 10.99 24.19
C ARG A 108 5.30 10.69 25.11
N LEU A 109 5.45 11.41 26.23
CA LEU A 109 6.47 11.12 27.24
C LEU A 109 6.14 9.86 28.06
N ARG A 110 4.94 9.29 27.88
CA ARG A 110 4.55 8.01 28.48
C ARG A 110 4.01 7.09 27.38
N PRO A 111 4.57 5.88 27.21
CA PRO A 111 4.02 4.93 26.26
C PRO A 111 2.60 4.53 26.69
N ASP A 112 1.68 4.55 25.72
CA ASP A 112 0.30 4.11 25.89
C ASP A 112 0.29 2.57 25.89
N ILE A 113 0.77 1.98 26.99
CA ILE A 113 0.76 0.53 27.21
C ILE A 113 -0.64 0.19 27.75
N ARG A 114 -1.48 -0.39 26.91
CA ARG A 114 -2.72 -1.06 27.30
C ARG A 114 -2.74 -2.46 26.70
#